data_AF-A0A9W8HX01-F1
#
_entry.id   AF-A0A9W8HX01-F1
#
_cell.length_a   1.000
_cell.length_b   1.000
_cell.length_c   1.000
_cell.angle_alpha   90.00
_cell.angle_beta   90.00
_cell.angle_gamma   90.00
#
_symmetry.space_group_name_H-M   'P 1'
#
loop_
_entity.id
_entity.type
_entity.pdbx_description
1 polymer ?
#
loop_
_entity_poly.entity_id
_entity_poly.type
_entity_poly.pdbx_seq_one_letter_code
_entity_poly.pdbx_strand_id
1 'polypeptide(L)'
;MAASDIFAPNNPPFKSLVAAKDGSNFTYTSLHDRVPHILTDVINDFYAAVQNRTGEGSEAAVAEGKQLTSELSKLKHEMVTDKQLVPLEDDGTGDIAVWNNWLATYFPGITWYNAPFITWEPYMYRRIATIFLRSQHWRSYDFFAEKKESTFKASMVAVAKLCGRVDALTKETVGDLENKTKMHLAFVEMLQASLWGNQTDLSMFPDLSNEALEEIQA
;
A
#
# COMPACT_ATOMS: atom_id res chain seq x y z
N MET A 1 -24.43 -32.59 0.22
CA MET A 1 -24.08 -31.15 0.28
C MET A 1 -23.17 -30.88 -0.91
N ALA A 2 -23.59 -30.01 -1.82
CA ALA A 2 -22.79 -29.67 -3.00
C ALA A 2 -21.54 -28.89 -2.58
N ALA A 3 -20.42 -29.13 -3.26
CA ALA A 3 -19.10 -28.60 -2.95
C ALA A 3 -18.93 -27.07 -3.22
N SER A 4 -20.03 -26.32 -3.40
CA SER A 4 -20.00 -24.90 -3.77
C SER A 4 -19.99 -23.92 -2.60
N ASP A 5 -20.23 -24.37 -1.36
CA ASP A 5 -20.42 -23.48 -0.19
C ASP A 5 -19.20 -23.39 0.74
N ILE A 6 -18.03 -23.89 0.32
CA ILE A 6 -16.92 -24.09 1.27
C ILE A 6 -16.19 -22.77 1.63
N PHE A 7 -16.27 -21.71 0.80
CA PHE A 7 -15.73 -20.39 1.14
C PHE A 7 -16.50 -19.25 0.48
N ALA A 8 -17.35 -18.55 1.25
CA ALA A 8 -17.89 -17.25 0.85
C ALA A 8 -17.10 -16.14 1.60
N PRO A 9 -16.53 -15.13 0.91
CA PRO A 9 -15.77 -14.03 1.54
C PRO A 9 -16.49 -13.31 2.69
N ASN A 10 -17.82 -13.31 2.70
CA ASN A 10 -18.65 -12.70 3.73
C ASN A 10 -19.13 -13.69 4.82
N ASN A 11 -18.84 -14.98 4.68
CA ASN A 11 -19.13 -16.01 5.68
C ASN A 11 -17.90 -16.88 5.97
N PRO A 12 -16.78 -16.30 6.44
CA PRO A 12 -15.60 -17.06 6.81
C PRO A 12 -15.83 -17.91 8.08
N PRO A 13 -15.06 -19.00 8.26
CA PRO A 13 -15.15 -19.86 9.45
C PRO A 13 -14.76 -19.14 10.76
N PHE A 14 -14.03 -18.03 10.66
CA PHE A 14 -13.68 -17.15 11.77
C PHE A 14 -14.15 -15.73 11.47
N LYS A 15 -14.59 -15.01 12.50
CA LYS A 15 -15.08 -13.64 12.34
C LYS A 15 -14.03 -12.77 11.64
N SER A 16 -14.46 -12.08 10.58
CA SER A 16 -13.62 -11.12 9.88
C SER A 16 -13.10 -10.03 10.83
N LEU A 17 -11.83 -9.66 10.66
CA LEU A 17 -11.26 -8.51 11.33
C LEU A 17 -11.78 -7.24 10.64
N VAL A 18 -12.59 -6.48 11.37
CA VAL A 18 -13.20 -5.22 10.93
C VAL A 18 -12.70 -4.09 11.81
N ALA A 19 -12.74 -2.86 11.32
CA ALA A 19 -12.41 -1.66 12.08
C ALA A 19 -13.52 -1.32 13.09
N ALA A 20 -13.79 -2.22 14.04
CA ALA A 20 -14.85 -2.08 15.02
C ALA A 20 -14.70 -0.78 15.81
N LYS A 21 -15.80 -0.02 15.97
CA LYS A 21 -15.82 1.26 16.68
C LYS A 21 -15.60 1.15 18.20
N ASP A 22 -15.32 -0.06 18.71
CA ASP A 22 -14.87 -0.28 20.09
C ASP A 22 -13.40 0.17 20.30
N GLY A 23 -12.69 0.52 19.22
CA GLY A 23 -11.41 1.20 19.27
C GLY A 23 -10.21 0.33 19.64
N SER A 24 -10.42 -0.99 19.81
CA SER A 24 -9.47 -1.84 20.50
C SER A 24 -8.49 -2.60 19.60
N ASN A 25 -8.72 -2.59 18.27
CA ASN A 25 -7.99 -3.44 17.34
C ASN A 25 -7.18 -2.65 16.30
N PHE A 26 -6.13 -3.29 15.78
CA PHE A 26 -5.24 -2.72 14.78
C PHE A 26 -5.99 -2.12 13.58
N THR A 27 -7.08 -2.74 13.15
CA THR A 27 -7.84 -2.30 11.98
C THR A 27 -8.63 -1.03 12.22
N TYR A 28 -9.09 -0.80 13.46
CA TYR A 28 -9.68 0.47 13.85
C TYR A 28 -8.62 1.58 13.79
N THR A 29 -7.49 1.41 14.49
CA THR A 29 -6.38 2.39 14.45
C THR A 29 -5.90 2.62 13.02
N SER A 30 -5.85 1.58 12.19
CA SER A 30 -5.47 1.69 10.78
C SER A 30 -6.46 2.56 10.00
N LEU A 31 -7.76 2.28 10.08
CA LEU A 31 -8.77 2.98 9.29
C LEU A 31 -9.09 4.39 9.84
N HIS A 32 -9.08 4.55 11.16
CA HIS A 32 -9.42 5.80 11.85
C HIS A 32 -8.24 6.78 11.85
N ASP A 33 -7.02 6.28 12.08
CA ASP A 33 -5.84 7.12 12.25
C ASP A 33 -4.88 6.98 11.07
N ARG A 34 -4.25 5.81 10.88
CA ARG A 34 -3.11 5.66 9.96
C ARG A 34 -3.44 6.02 8.52
N VAL A 35 -4.50 5.45 7.99
CA VAL A 35 -4.82 5.52 6.57
C VAL A 35 -5.33 6.92 6.16
N PRO A 36 -6.15 7.62 6.97
CA PRO A 36 -6.43 9.04 6.73
C PRO A 36 -5.18 9.93 6.69
N HIS A 37 -4.14 9.64 7.46
CA HIS A 37 -2.84 10.34 7.34
C HIS A 37 -2.18 10.02 5.99
N ILE A 38 -2.09 8.74 5.60
CA ILE A 38 -1.54 8.33 4.29
C ILE A 38 -2.26 9.07 3.14
N LEU A 39 -3.59 9.13 3.17
CA LEU A 39 -4.35 9.81 2.13
C LEU A 39 -4.16 11.34 2.16
N THR A 40 -3.88 11.91 3.34
CA THR A 40 -3.51 13.33 3.46
C THR A 40 -2.16 13.60 2.81
N ASP A 41 -1.17 12.74 3.04
CA ASP A 41 0.15 12.84 2.41
C ASP A 41 0.01 12.76 0.89
N VAL A 42 -0.73 11.77 0.38
CA VAL A 42 -1.03 11.64 -1.07
C VAL A 42 -1.70 12.90 -1.63
N ILE A 43 -2.67 13.47 -0.91
CA ILE A 43 -3.34 14.71 -1.33
C ILE A 43 -2.36 15.88 -1.39
N ASN A 44 -1.50 16.03 -0.39
CA ASN A 44 -0.53 17.11 -0.30
C ASN A 44 0.54 17.01 -1.40
N ASP A 45 1.13 15.83 -1.57
CA ASP A 45 2.16 15.55 -2.58
C ASP A 45 1.59 15.78 -3.98
N PHE A 46 0.38 15.29 -4.24
CA PHE A 46 -0.28 15.50 -5.50
C PHE A 46 -0.65 16.96 -5.74
N TYR A 47 -1.14 17.66 -4.71
CA TYR A 47 -1.41 19.10 -4.82
C TYR A 47 -0.15 19.88 -5.17
N ALA A 48 0.99 19.58 -4.55
CA ALA A 48 2.28 20.19 -4.88
C ALA A 48 2.68 19.87 -6.34
N ALA A 49 2.52 18.63 -6.79
CA ALA A 49 2.78 18.24 -8.19
C ALA A 49 1.91 19.03 -9.18
N VAL A 50 0.63 19.25 -8.85
CA VAL A 50 -0.30 20.06 -9.63
C VAL A 50 0.16 21.52 -9.69
N GLN A 51 0.55 22.13 -8.57
CA GLN A 51 1.04 23.52 -8.54
C GLN A 51 2.33 23.72 -9.34
N ASN A 52 3.21 22.71 -9.34
CA ASN A 52 4.49 22.75 -10.04
C ASN A 52 4.38 22.37 -11.53
N ARG A 53 3.17 22.09 -12.03
CA ARG A 53 2.96 21.71 -13.44
C ARG A 53 3.22 22.92 -14.35
N THR A 54 4.21 22.80 -15.22
CA THR A 54 4.59 23.82 -16.20
C THR A 54 4.65 23.24 -17.62
N GLY A 55 4.77 24.11 -18.62
CA GLY A 55 4.83 23.72 -20.04
C GLY A 55 3.49 23.77 -20.78
N GLU A 56 3.50 23.33 -22.04
CA GLU A 56 2.32 23.28 -22.89
C GLU A 56 1.29 22.27 -22.36
N GLY A 57 0.00 22.63 -22.37
CA GLY A 57 -1.06 21.82 -21.78
C GLY A 57 -1.12 21.85 -20.25
N SER A 58 -0.33 22.71 -19.59
CA SER A 58 -0.34 22.83 -18.12
C SER A 58 -1.66 23.31 -17.56
N GLU A 59 -2.37 24.24 -18.21
CA GLU A 59 -3.67 24.75 -17.73
C GLU A 59 -4.73 23.65 -17.62
N ALA A 60 -4.86 22.80 -18.66
CA ALA A 60 -5.77 21.66 -18.66
C ALA A 60 -5.38 20.62 -17.60
N ALA A 61 -4.09 20.29 -17.49
CA ALA A 61 -3.58 19.38 -16.47
C ALA A 61 -3.78 19.92 -15.05
N VAL A 62 -3.65 21.23 -14.82
CA VAL A 62 -3.91 21.86 -13.51
C VAL A 62 -5.39 21.86 -13.17
N ALA A 63 -6.26 22.14 -14.15
CA ALA A 63 -7.70 22.09 -13.96
C ALA A 63 -8.18 20.67 -13.61
N GLU A 64 -7.72 19.66 -14.35
CA GLU A 64 -7.98 18.26 -14.06
C GLU A 64 -7.39 17.85 -12.70
N GLY A 65 -6.15 18.25 -12.41
CA GLY A 65 -5.50 17.97 -11.13
C GLY A 65 -6.30 18.46 -9.93
N LYS A 66 -6.86 19.67 -9.99
CA LYS A 66 -7.76 20.20 -8.93
C LYS A 66 -9.01 19.34 -8.75
N GLN A 67 -9.57 18.78 -9.82
CA GLN A 67 -10.71 17.86 -9.75
C GLN A 67 -10.31 16.55 -9.06
N LEU A 68 -9.18 15.97 -9.44
CA LEU A 68 -8.67 14.74 -8.80
C LEU A 68 -8.34 14.95 -7.32
N THR A 69 -7.78 16.12 -6.92
CA THR A 69 -7.59 16.48 -5.50
C THR A 69 -8.91 16.50 -4.72
N SER A 70 -9.99 16.97 -5.36
CA SER A 70 -11.34 16.95 -4.77
C SER A 70 -11.86 15.52 -4.62
N GLU A 71 -11.65 14.65 -5.61
CA GLU A 71 -12.03 13.23 -5.55
C GLU A 71 -11.28 12.48 -4.43
N LEU A 72 -9.98 12.73 -4.26
CA LEU A 72 -9.19 12.17 -3.15
C LEU A 72 -9.70 12.67 -1.79
N SER A 73 -10.01 13.96 -1.68
CA SER A 73 -10.60 14.54 -0.46
C SER A 73 -11.98 13.95 -0.14
N LYS A 74 -12.78 13.69 -1.18
CA LYS A 74 -14.08 13.01 -1.05
C LYS A 74 -13.90 11.57 -0.55
N LEU A 75 -12.95 10.81 -1.10
CA LEU A 75 -12.62 9.47 -0.62
C LEU A 75 -12.24 9.48 0.86
N LYS A 76 -11.37 10.40 1.27
CA LYS A 76 -10.99 10.58 2.69
C LYS A 76 -12.23 10.83 3.55
N HIS A 77 -13.10 11.72 3.11
CA HIS A 77 -14.33 12.03 3.83
C HIS A 77 -15.27 10.81 3.95
N GLU A 78 -15.46 10.07 2.86
CA GLU A 78 -16.26 8.84 2.84
C GLU A 78 -15.76 7.83 3.88
N MET A 79 -14.44 7.67 3.98
CA MET A 79 -13.79 6.77 4.93
C MET A 79 -14.04 7.19 6.39
N VAL A 80 -13.67 8.43 6.74
CA VAL A 80 -13.74 8.91 8.14
C VAL A 80 -15.19 9.07 8.64
N THR A 81 -16.16 9.20 7.72
CA THR A 81 -17.59 9.28 8.06
C THR A 81 -18.33 7.96 7.86
N ASP A 82 -17.60 6.85 7.70
CA ASP A 82 -18.14 5.49 7.63
C ASP A 82 -19.25 5.33 6.58
N LYS A 83 -19.03 5.91 5.38
CA LYS A 83 -19.95 5.75 4.25
C LYS A 83 -19.92 4.32 3.72
N GLN A 84 -20.91 3.99 2.89
CA GLN A 84 -20.94 2.73 2.16
C GLN A 84 -19.83 2.68 1.11
N LEU A 85 -19.26 1.50 0.90
CA LEU A 85 -18.39 1.24 -0.24
C LEU A 85 -19.25 1.24 -1.51
N VAL A 86 -18.84 2.05 -2.48
CA VAL A 86 -19.54 2.22 -3.76
C VAL A 86 -18.83 1.45 -4.88
N PRO A 87 -19.53 1.07 -5.96
CA PRO A 87 -18.89 0.50 -7.14
C PRO A 87 -17.76 1.40 -7.66
N LEU A 88 -16.66 0.78 -8.09
CA LEU A 88 -15.57 1.45 -8.77
C LEU A 88 -16.01 1.91 -10.15
N GLU A 89 -15.60 3.11 -10.54
CA GLU A 89 -15.78 3.62 -11.90
C GLU A 89 -14.85 2.90 -12.88
N ASP A 90 -15.28 2.75 -14.13
CA ASP A 90 -14.45 2.14 -15.17
C ASP A 90 -13.24 3.02 -15.50
N ASP A 91 -12.05 2.41 -15.45
CA ASP A 91 -10.77 3.04 -15.76
C ASP A 91 -10.00 2.34 -16.89
N GLY A 92 -10.64 1.33 -17.51
CA GLY A 92 -10.10 0.58 -18.64
C GLY A 92 -9.07 -0.49 -18.30
N THR A 93 -8.81 -0.81 -17.02
CA THR A 93 -7.81 -1.83 -16.62
C THR A 93 -8.35 -3.27 -16.53
N GLY A 94 -9.66 -3.45 -16.72
CA GLY A 94 -10.32 -4.77 -16.88
C GLY A 94 -10.72 -5.49 -15.60
N ASP A 95 -10.16 -5.12 -14.43
CA ASP A 95 -10.50 -5.73 -13.13
C ASP A 95 -11.73 -5.10 -12.45
N ILE A 96 -12.21 -3.94 -12.93
CA ILE A 96 -13.35 -3.19 -12.36
C ILE A 96 -14.61 -4.04 -12.26
N ALA A 97 -14.93 -4.80 -13.32
CA ALA A 97 -16.10 -5.67 -13.33
C ALA A 97 -16.00 -6.79 -12.28
N VAL A 98 -14.80 -7.33 -12.08
CA VAL A 98 -14.54 -8.36 -11.06
C VAL A 98 -14.71 -7.77 -9.67
N TRP A 99 -14.14 -6.60 -9.41
CA TRP A 99 -14.29 -5.86 -8.15
C TRP A 99 -15.75 -5.56 -7.82
N ASN A 100 -16.47 -4.97 -8.78
CA ASN A 100 -17.86 -4.56 -8.60
C ASN A 100 -18.78 -5.76 -8.40
N ASN A 101 -18.59 -6.83 -9.17
CA ASN A 101 -19.36 -8.07 -8.98
C ASN A 101 -19.07 -8.71 -7.62
N TRP A 102 -17.80 -8.76 -7.21
CA TRP A 102 -17.41 -9.31 -5.91
C TRP A 102 -17.97 -8.50 -4.74
N LEU A 103 -17.87 -7.17 -4.80
CA LEU A 103 -18.41 -6.26 -3.77
C LEU A 103 -19.93 -6.39 -3.69
N ALA A 104 -20.63 -6.41 -4.82
CA ALA A 104 -22.08 -6.54 -4.87
C ALA A 104 -22.57 -7.92 -4.37
N THR A 105 -21.84 -8.99 -4.70
CA THR A 105 -22.20 -10.36 -4.32
C THR A 105 -22.02 -10.60 -2.83
N TYR A 106 -20.88 -10.19 -2.26
CA TYR A 106 -20.51 -10.59 -0.91
C TYR A 106 -20.72 -9.48 0.13
N PHE A 107 -20.63 -8.22 -0.25
CA PHE A 107 -20.66 -7.10 0.69
C PHE A 107 -21.65 -5.98 0.30
N PRO A 108 -22.92 -6.31 -0.03
CA PRO A 108 -23.90 -5.32 -0.42
C PRO A 108 -24.15 -4.31 0.72
N GLY A 109 -23.97 -3.02 0.43
CA GLY A 109 -24.21 -1.93 1.39
C GLY A 109 -23.23 -1.89 2.57
N ILE A 110 -22.09 -2.59 2.48
CA ILE A 110 -21.06 -2.58 3.53
C ILE A 110 -20.49 -1.17 3.70
N THR A 111 -20.17 -0.78 4.93
CA THR A 111 -19.51 0.49 5.23
C THR A 111 -18.03 0.29 5.56
N TRP A 112 -17.26 1.37 5.52
CA TRP A 112 -15.81 1.34 5.79
C TRP A 112 -15.45 0.65 7.11
N TYR A 113 -16.17 0.93 8.21
CA TYR A 113 -15.87 0.35 9.53
C TYR A 113 -16.39 -1.09 9.69
N ASN A 114 -17.31 -1.52 8.84
CA ASN A 114 -17.90 -2.87 8.89
C ASN A 114 -17.29 -3.83 7.87
N ALA A 115 -16.61 -3.32 6.85
CA ALA A 115 -15.91 -4.14 5.88
C ALA A 115 -14.73 -4.88 6.52
N PRO A 116 -14.46 -6.14 6.11
CA PRO A 116 -13.21 -6.81 6.48
C PRO A 116 -12.00 -5.98 6.07
N PHE A 117 -10.92 -6.05 6.85
CA PHE A 117 -9.67 -5.35 6.56
C PHE A 117 -9.13 -5.60 5.16
N ILE A 118 -9.09 -6.88 4.78
CA ILE A 118 -8.69 -7.34 3.46
C ILE A 118 -9.65 -6.89 2.33
N THR A 119 -10.81 -6.30 2.68
CA THR A 119 -11.73 -5.70 1.73
C THR A 119 -11.47 -4.20 1.61
N TRP A 120 -11.53 -3.46 2.72
CA TRP A 120 -11.50 -2.00 2.66
C TRP A 120 -10.13 -1.44 2.29
N GLU A 121 -9.03 -2.07 2.72
CA GLU A 121 -7.68 -1.54 2.47
C GLU A 121 -7.31 -1.61 0.98
N PRO A 122 -7.40 -2.78 0.30
CA PRO A 122 -7.16 -2.82 -1.13
C PRO A 122 -8.21 -2.04 -1.93
N TYR A 123 -9.49 -1.99 -1.47
CA TYR A 123 -10.50 -1.16 -2.12
C TYR A 123 -10.13 0.33 -2.08
N MET A 124 -9.57 0.84 -0.97
CA MET A 124 -9.07 2.20 -0.89
C MET A 124 -7.97 2.45 -1.93
N TYR A 125 -6.92 1.62 -1.95
CA TYR A 125 -5.83 1.80 -2.92
C TYR A 125 -6.33 1.68 -4.36
N ARG A 126 -7.30 0.79 -4.62
CA ARG A 126 -7.93 0.64 -5.92
C ARG A 126 -8.75 1.87 -6.31
N ARG A 127 -9.48 2.49 -5.37
CA ARG A 127 -10.19 3.77 -5.57
C ARG A 127 -9.23 4.91 -5.90
N ILE A 128 -8.09 5.02 -5.19
CA ILE A 128 -7.04 6.00 -5.48
C ILE A 128 -6.50 5.77 -6.89
N ALA A 129 -6.17 4.52 -7.23
CA ALA A 129 -5.71 4.16 -8.57
C ALA A 129 -6.76 4.49 -9.65
N THR A 130 -8.04 4.20 -9.43
CA THR A 130 -9.14 4.55 -10.37
C THR A 130 -9.19 6.05 -10.66
N ILE A 131 -9.03 6.90 -9.64
CA ILE A 131 -9.02 8.37 -9.79
C ILE A 131 -7.92 8.79 -10.77
N PHE A 132 -6.71 8.28 -10.60
CA PHE A 132 -5.60 8.60 -11.50
C PHE A 132 -5.74 7.92 -12.87
N LEU A 133 -6.10 6.64 -12.93
CA LEU A 133 -6.17 5.89 -14.18
C LEU A 133 -7.20 6.46 -15.15
N ARG A 134 -8.31 7.04 -14.66
CA ARG A 134 -9.30 7.74 -15.49
C ARG A 134 -8.82 9.08 -16.04
N SER A 135 -7.75 9.63 -15.48
CA SER A 135 -7.22 10.93 -15.87
C SER A 135 -6.58 10.89 -17.27
N GLN A 136 -6.64 12.00 -17.98
CA GLN A 136 -5.92 12.22 -19.23
C GLN A 136 -4.49 12.70 -18.97
N HIS A 137 -4.28 13.62 -18.04
CA HIS A 137 -2.98 14.23 -17.78
C HIS A 137 -2.19 13.58 -16.64
N TRP A 138 -2.86 12.85 -15.74
CA TRP A 138 -2.27 12.27 -14.54
C TRP A 138 -2.36 10.74 -14.49
N ARG A 139 -2.67 10.08 -15.61
CA ARG A 139 -2.81 8.60 -15.70
C ARG A 139 -1.61 7.83 -15.14
N SER A 140 -0.41 8.35 -15.36
CA SER A 140 0.85 7.73 -14.94
C SER A 140 1.40 8.29 -13.63
N TYR A 141 0.63 9.12 -12.92
CA TYR A 141 1.08 9.66 -11.64
C TYR A 141 1.09 8.56 -10.59
N ASP A 142 2.25 8.36 -9.98
CA ASP A 142 2.45 7.40 -8.90
C ASP A 142 2.46 8.14 -7.57
N PHE A 143 1.35 8.02 -6.86
CA PHE A 143 1.10 8.70 -5.59
C PHE A 143 2.00 8.23 -4.44
N PHE A 144 2.88 7.25 -4.66
CA PHE A 144 3.91 6.85 -3.70
C PHE A 144 5.33 6.98 -4.23
N ALA A 145 5.55 7.53 -5.43
CA ALA A 145 6.88 7.62 -6.03
C ALA A 145 7.87 8.38 -5.13
N GLU A 146 7.50 9.57 -4.66
CA GLU A 146 8.37 10.40 -3.82
C GLU A 146 8.74 9.69 -2.51
N LYS A 147 7.76 9.04 -1.86
CA LYS A 147 8.00 8.25 -0.65
C LYS A 147 8.93 7.07 -0.91
N LYS A 148 8.71 6.31 -2.00
CA LYS A 148 9.58 5.20 -2.40
C LYS A 148 11.01 5.66 -2.68
N GLU A 149 11.17 6.76 -3.41
CA GLU A 149 12.48 7.31 -3.72
C GLU A 149 13.22 7.83 -2.49
N SER A 150 12.54 8.58 -1.62
CA SER A 150 13.14 9.13 -0.40
C SER A 150 13.55 8.03 0.57
N THR A 151 12.70 7.02 0.79
CA THR A 151 13.06 5.83 1.60
C THR A 151 14.25 5.09 0.99
N PHE A 152 14.28 4.89 -0.34
CA PHE A 152 15.42 4.24 -1.00
C PHE A 152 16.72 5.04 -0.84
N LYS A 153 16.66 6.37 -1.00
CA LYS A 153 17.82 7.27 -0.82
C LYS A 153 18.33 7.21 0.63
N ALA A 154 17.43 7.21 1.62
CA ALA A 154 17.79 7.08 3.02
C ALA A 154 18.48 5.74 3.32
N SER A 155 18.07 4.65 2.67
CA SER A 155 18.65 3.32 2.85
C SER A 155 19.96 3.06 2.08
N MET A 156 20.51 4.04 1.34
CA MET A 156 21.68 3.83 0.47
C MET A 156 22.89 3.20 1.18
N VAL A 157 23.18 3.59 2.42
CA VAL A 157 24.31 3.03 3.18
C VAL A 157 24.08 1.56 3.50
N ALA A 158 22.87 1.19 3.93
CA ALA A 158 22.49 -0.19 4.21
C ALA A 158 22.52 -1.04 2.93
N VAL A 159 22.03 -0.50 1.81
CA VAL A 159 22.09 -1.16 0.49
C VAL A 159 23.55 -1.43 0.10
N ALA A 160 24.44 -0.45 0.22
CA ALA A 160 25.86 -0.63 -0.12
C ALA A 160 26.53 -1.72 0.75
N LYS A 161 26.26 -1.74 2.05
CA LYS A 161 26.74 -2.79 2.97
C LYS A 161 26.22 -4.17 2.56
N LEU A 162 24.92 -4.29 2.27
CA LEU A 162 24.30 -5.54 1.85
C LEU A 162 24.89 -6.03 0.52
N CYS A 163 25.08 -5.16 -0.46
CA CYS A 163 25.73 -5.51 -1.73
C CYS A 163 27.16 -6.03 -1.50
N GLY A 164 27.95 -5.36 -0.65
CA GLY A 164 29.29 -5.83 -0.31
C GLY A 164 29.28 -7.19 0.40
N ARG A 165 28.31 -7.42 1.29
CA ARG A 165 28.15 -8.71 1.98
C ARG A 165 27.74 -9.83 1.03
N VAL A 166 26.82 -9.57 0.10
CA VAL A 166 26.41 -10.51 -0.94
C VAL A 166 27.59 -10.89 -1.84
N ASP A 167 28.42 -9.92 -2.25
CA ASP A 167 29.62 -10.18 -3.05
C ASP A 167 30.63 -11.06 -2.30
N ALA A 168 30.88 -10.77 -1.01
CA ALA A 168 31.75 -11.59 -0.16
C ALA A 168 31.23 -13.02 -0.02
N LEU A 169 29.94 -13.18 0.34
CA LEU A 169 29.30 -14.49 0.47
C LEU A 169 29.35 -15.28 -0.84
N THR A 170 29.14 -14.61 -1.97
CA THR A 170 29.21 -15.25 -3.29
C THR A 170 30.62 -15.76 -3.58
N LYS A 171 31.66 -14.94 -3.36
CA LYS A 171 33.07 -15.36 -3.53
C LYS A 171 33.44 -16.51 -2.60
N GLU A 172 32.94 -16.49 -1.38
CA GLU A 172 33.16 -17.52 -0.39
C GLU A 172 32.47 -18.85 -0.74
N THR A 173 31.35 -18.83 -1.46
CA THR A 173 30.52 -20.02 -1.71
C THR A 173 30.68 -20.62 -3.11
N VAL A 174 30.90 -19.81 -4.14
CA VAL A 174 30.99 -20.26 -5.54
C VAL A 174 32.14 -21.24 -5.78
N GLY A 175 33.23 -21.14 -5.02
CA GLY A 175 34.37 -22.05 -5.13
C GLY A 175 34.20 -23.40 -4.42
N ASP A 176 33.16 -23.58 -3.61
CA ASP A 176 32.96 -24.76 -2.76
C ASP A 176 31.47 -25.09 -2.58
N LEU A 177 30.79 -25.34 -3.71
CA LEU A 177 29.34 -25.59 -3.76
C LEU A 177 28.92 -26.90 -3.04
N GLU A 178 29.85 -27.82 -2.82
CA GLU A 178 29.58 -29.07 -2.09
C GLU A 178 29.56 -28.89 -0.57
N ASN A 179 30.10 -27.77 -0.06
CA ASN A 179 30.07 -27.42 1.35
C ASN A 179 28.71 -26.89 1.78
N LYS A 180 27.79 -27.84 2.00
CA LYS A 180 26.39 -27.59 2.38
C LYS A 180 26.25 -26.74 3.63
N THR A 181 27.17 -26.85 4.59
CA THR A 181 27.16 -26.03 5.82
C THR A 181 27.37 -24.56 5.48
N LYS A 182 28.36 -24.25 4.65
CA LYS A 182 28.66 -22.88 4.23
C LYS A 182 27.53 -22.27 3.40
N MET A 183 26.97 -23.05 2.47
CA MET A 183 25.80 -22.66 1.68
C MET A 183 24.56 -22.40 2.54
N HIS A 184 24.32 -23.24 3.55
CA HIS A 184 23.20 -23.07 4.46
C HIS A 184 23.32 -21.78 5.29
N LEU A 185 24.51 -21.49 5.82
CA LEU A 185 24.75 -20.25 6.58
C LEU A 185 24.54 -19.01 5.70
N ALA A 186 25.09 -19.00 4.49
CA ALA A 186 24.89 -17.90 3.54
C ALA A 186 23.40 -17.70 3.19
N PHE A 187 22.65 -18.80 2.98
CA PHE A 187 21.21 -18.74 2.74
C PHE A 187 20.45 -18.17 3.94
N VAL A 188 20.73 -18.64 5.16
CA VAL A 188 20.07 -18.16 6.38
C VAL A 188 20.34 -16.68 6.59
N GLU A 189 21.57 -16.22 6.35
CA GLU A 189 21.93 -14.81 6.46
C GLU A 189 21.14 -13.95 5.45
N MET A 190 21.04 -14.37 4.19
CA MET A 190 20.24 -13.66 3.18
C MET A 190 18.74 -13.71 3.47
N LEU A 191 18.24 -14.82 4.02
CA LEU A 191 16.87 -14.95 4.46
C LEU A 191 16.56 -14.00 5.62
N GLN A 192 17.48 -13.87 6.59
CA GLN A 192 17.35 -12.92 7.69
C GLN A 192 17.39 -11.48 7.20
N ALA A 193 18.29 -11.14 6.28
CA ALA A 193 18.33 -9.82 5.65
C ALA A 193 17.03 -9.53 4.87
N SER A 194 16.48 -10.51 4.17
CA SER A 194 15.20 -10.36 3.46
C SER A 194 14.01 -10.22 4.41
N LEU A 195 14.00 -10.95 5.53
CA LEU A 195 12.93 -10.92 6.52
C LEU A 195 12.89 -9.56 7.23
N TRP A 196 14.06 -9.03 7.60
CA TRP A 196 14.18 -7.82 8.41
C TRP A 196 14.47 -6.55 7.61
N GLY A 197 14.77 -6.64 6.31
CA GLY A 197 14.95 -5.46 5.46
C GLY A 197 13.70 -4.55 5.45
N ASN A 198 12.54 -5.12 5.79
CA ASN A 198 11.28 -4.43 5.95
C ASN A 198 10.95 -3.99 7.39
N GLN A 199 11.92 -3.96 8.34
CA GLN A 199 11.78 -3.09 9.53
C GLN A 199 11.69 -1.60 9.15
N THR A 200 11.86 -1.29 7.86
CA THR A 200 11.53 -0.04 7.17
C THR A 200 10.11 -0.01 6.54
N ASP A 201 9.19 -0.90 6.92
CA ASP A 201 7.78 -0.84 6.48
C ASP A 201 7.00 0.17 7.31
N LEU A 202 6.62 1.27 6.67
CA LEU A 202 5.80 2.35 7.24
C LEU A 202 4.43 1.89 7.72
N SER A 203 3.96 0.70 7.31
CA SER A 203 2.66 0.16 7.74
C SER A 203 2.68 -0.54 9.10
N MET A 204 3.84 -1.07 9.52
CA MET A 204 3.98 -1.84 10.77
C MET A 204 4.45 -1.00 11.96
N PHE A 205 5.19 0.09 11.72
CA PHE A 205 5.72 0.95 12.79
C PHE A 205 5.56 2.45 12.47
N PRO A 206 4.35 3.01 12.58
CA PRO A 206 4.09 4.42 12.29
C PRO A 206 4.79 5.41 13.25
N ASP A 207 5.26 4.95 14.42
CA ASP A 207 5.79 5.80 15.50
C ASP A 207 7.31 5.70 15.72
N LEU A 208 8.05 4.93 14.91
CA LEU A 208 9.51 4.85 15.03
C LEU A 208 10.15 6.05 14.33
N SER A 209 10.91 6.86 15.08
CA SER A 209 11.74 7.92 14.49
C SER A 209 12.84 7.31 13.61
N ASN A 210 13.33 8.06 12.63
CA ASN A 210 14.41 7.61 11.75
C ASN A 210 15.66 7.18 12.54
N GLU A 211 15.93 7.79 13.71
CA GLU A 211 17.06 7.39 14.56
C GLU A 211 16.87 5.98 15.17
N ALA A 212 15.64 5.64 15.57
CA ALA A 212 15.33 4.32 16.12
C ALA A 212 15.36 3.23 15.03
N LEU A 213 15.05 3.58 13.78
CA LEU A 213 15.24 2.69 12.63
C LEU A 213 16.72 2.46 12.32
N GLU A 214 17.56 3.49 12.44
CA GLU A 214 19.02 3.37 12.25
C GLU A 214 19.69 2.48 13.32
N GLU A 215 19.26 2.55 14.59
CA GLU A 215 19.78 1.66 15.65
C GLU A 215 19.39 0.19 15.45
N ILE A 216 18.19 -0.05 14.90
CA ILE A 216 17.71 -1.40 14.58
C ILE A 216 18.45 -2.00 13.37
N GLN A 217 18.92 -1.12 12.46
CA GLN A 217 19.65 -1.49 11.24
C GLN A 217 21.18 -1.55 11.42
N ALA A 218 21.70 -1.20 12.61
CA ALA A 218 23.13 -1.23 12.95
C ALA A 218 23.61 -2.63 13.34
#